data_AF-A0A1Q3UVY2-F1
#
_entry.id   AF-A0A1Q3UVY2-F1
#
_cell.length_a   1.000
_cell.length_b   1.000
_cell.length_c   1.000
_cell.angle_alpha   90.00
_cell.angle_beta   90.00
_cell.angle_gamma   90.00
#
_symmetry.space_group_name_H-M   'P 1'
#
loop_
_entity.id
_entity.type
_entity.pdbx_description
1 polymer ?
#
loop_
_entity_poly.entity_id
_entity_poly.type
_entity_poly.pdbx_seq_one_letter_code
_entity_poly.pdbx_strand_id
1 'polypeptide(L)'
;MLPLLALPMLFAPAPLPAQAGAAPYVVAESGRAFGRLQEAVDAIGDGDGTIRIATGYHRDCAVQTAGRVAFVAAEAGRAIFDGVSCEGKAALVLRGRAARVDGLVFQNMRVPDGNGAGIRLEQGNLDVANSLFRNSEEGILTANDPAATLTIDRSTFSRLGRCDRGLSCAHSVYTGEYGRVVVTHTRFEKGSGGHYLKARAREVEISDNSFDDTQGTATNYLIDLPSGSTGRITGNLLVQGRDKENYSALIAVAAESRDNPSRGLVIEGNRASIPQGIGRSSVFVADWSGEPLAIGANQIGPGLKPFEKR
;
A
#
# COMPACT_ATOMS: atom_id res chain seq x y z
N MET A 1 -20.02 83.72 19.21
CA MET A 1 -20.62 82.99 18.07
C MET A 1 -19.53 82.76 17.02
N LEU A 2 -19.03 81.53 16.89
CA LEU A 2 -18.64 80.84 15.64
C LEU A 2 -18.21 79.40 16.03
N PRO A 3 -18.78 78.33 15.44
CA PRO A 3 -18.41 76.96 15.77
C PRO A 3 -17.20 76.52 14.94
N LEU A 4 -16.22 75.86 15.57
CA LEU A 4 -15.10 75.22 14.86
C LEU A 4 -15.48 73.74 14.63
N LEU A 5 -15.61 73.34 13.37
CA LEU A 5 -15.87 71.95 12.97
C LEU A 5 -14.66 71.06 13.29
N ALA A 6 -14.90 69.97 14.02
CA ALA A 6 -13.96 68.87 14.16
C ALA A 6 -14.13 67.89 12.99
N LEU A 7 -13.08 67.70 12.20
CA LEU A 7 -13.04 66.77 11.08
C LEU A 7 -12.58 65.38 11.58
N PRO A 8 -13.39 64.31 11.46
CA PRO A 8 -12.97 62.98 11.89
C PRO A 8 -12.00 62.40 10.84
N MET A 9 -10.77 62.11 11.25
CA MET A 9 -9.84 61.30 10.45
C MET A 9 -10.33 59.85 10.46
N LEU A 10 -10.81 59.39 9.31
CA LEU A 10 -11.10 57.98 9.05
C LEU A 10 -9.78 57.24 8.81
N PHE A 11 -9.36 56.44 9.77
CA PHE A 11 -8.29 55.46 9.57
C PHE A 11 -8.80 54.34 8.66
N ALA A 12 -8.29 54.27 7.44
CA ALA A 12 -8.52 53.12 6.57
C ALA A 12 -7.78 51.89 7.15
N PRO A 13 -8.42 50.72 7.28
CA PRO A 13 -7.75 49.50 7.71
C PRO A 13 -6.70 49.10 6.67
N ALA A 14 -5.43 49.07 7.07
CA ALA A 14 -4.37 48.52 6.24
C ALA A 14 -4.58 47.00 6.12
N PRO A 15 -4.56 46.42 4.90
CA PRO A 15 -4.61 44.97 4.74
C PRO A 15 -3.37 44.37 5.40
N LEU A 16 -3.58 43.52 6.40
CA LEU A 16 -2.52 42.68 6.97
C LEU A 16 -2.00 41.76 5.84
N PRO A 17 -0.68 41.61 5.65
CA PRO A 17 -0.16 40.63 4.71
C PRO A 17 -0.69 39.25 5.11
N ALA A 18 -1.36 38.57 4.17
CA ALA A 18 -1.70 37.18 4.32
C ALA A 18 -0.40 36.41 4.61
N GLN A 19 -0.34 35.75 5.76
CA GLN A 19 0.78 34.89 6.12
C GLN A 19 0.80 33.78 5.07
N ALA A 20 1.69 33.90 4.08
CA ALA A 20 1.92 32.85 3.10
C ALA A 20 2.26 31.59 3.91
N GLY A 21 1.36 30.60 3.89
CA GLY A 21 1.59 29.34 4.59
C GLY A 21 2.93 28.77 4.13
N ALA A 22 3.72 28.26 5.07
CA ALA A 22 4.98 27.62 4.72
C ALA A 22 4.74 26.55 3.65
N ALA A 23 5.55 26.54 2.60
CA ALA A 23 5.35 25.62 1.48
C ALA A 23 5.41 24.16 1.97
N PRO A 24 4.43 23.31 1.64
CA PRO A 24 4.25 22.00 2.26
C PRO A 24 5.31 20.96 1.85
N TYR A 25 6.11 21.24 0.84
CA TYR A 25 7.09 20.29 0.29
C TYR A 25 8.48 20.92 0.30
N VAL A 26 9.40 20.35 1.08
CA VAL A 26 10.78 20.84 1.18
C VAL A 26 11.75 19.78 0.72
N VAL A 27 12.60 20.10 -0.25
CA VAL A 27 13.72 19.23 -0.64
C VAL A 27 14.81 19.38 0.42
N ALA A 28 15.01 18.33 1.23
CA ALA A 28 15.83 18.37 2.44
C ALA A 28 17.29 18.79 2.16
N GLU A 29 17.83 18.36 1.03
CA GLU A 29 19.22 18.57 0.65
C GLU A 29 19.49 20.03 0.24
N SER A 30 18.48 20.75 -0.25
CA SER A 30 18.64 22.14 -0.71
C SER A 30 17.92 23.17 0.16
N GLY A 31 17.02 22.73 1.05
CA GLY A 31 16.13 23.61 1.80
C GLY A 31 15.08 24.33 0.94
N ARG A 32 15.04 24.07 -0.37
CA ARG A 32 14.06 24.69 -1.28
C ARG A 32 12.67 24.17 -0.97
N ALA A 33 11.73 25.09 -0.80
CA ALA A 33 10.34 24.82 -0.48
C ALA A 33 9.45 25.08 -1.70
N PHE A 34 8.45 24.22 -1.90
CA PHE A 34 7.56 24.21 -3.06
C PHE A 34 6.10 24.16 -2.64
N GLY A 35 5.24 24.81 -3.42
CA GLY A 35 3.79 24.82 -3.21
C GLY A 35 3.11 23.54 -3.72
N ARG A 36 3.71 22.88 -4.71
CA ARG A 36 3.22 21.63 -5.32
C ARG A 36 4.25 20.52 -5.19
N LEU A 37 3.78 19.30 -4.95
CA LEU A 37 4.65 18.14 -4.80
C LEU A 37 5.44 17.87 -6.08
N GLN A 38 4.78 17.99 -7.24
CA GLN A 38 5.44 17.79 -8.53
C GLN A 38 6.65 18.72 -8.72
N GLU A 39 6.58 19.97 -8.28
CA GLU A 39 7.71 20.91 -8.41
C GLU A 39 8.91 20.48 -7.56
N ALA A 40 8.67 19.89 -6.39
CA ALA A 40 9.73 19.34 -5.56
C ALA A 40 10.36 18.09 -6.21
N VAL A 41 9.55 17.23 -6.85
CA VAL A 41 10.03 16.08 -7.63
C VAL A 41 10.88 16.55 -8.82
N ASP A 42 10.37 17.51 -9.60
CA ASP A 42 11.07 18.06 -10.77
C ASP A 42 12.38 18.73 -10.37
N ALA A 43 12.43 19.37 -9.20
CA ALA A 43 13.63 19.98 -8.67
C ALA A 43 14.73 18.98 -8.29
N ILE A 44 14.38 17.74 -7.95
CA ILE A 44 15.34 16.63 -7.77
C ILE A 44 15.76 16.10 -9.14
N GLY A 45 14.81 15.97 -10.07
CA GLY A 45 15.08 15.51 -11.43
C GLY A 45 15.66 14.10 -11.47
N ASP A 46 16.74 13.92 -12.22
CA ASP A 46 17.45 12.64 -12.28
C ASP A 46 18.47 12.44 -11.14
N GLY A 47 18.48 13.34 -10.15
CA GLY A 47 19.32 13.22 -8.96
C GLY A 47 18.75 12.27 -7.91
N ASP A 48 19.34 12.35 -6.72
CA ASP A 48 18.86 11.67 -5.53
C ASP A 48 18.44 12.75 -4.52
N GLY A 49 17.27 12.61 -3.88
CA GLY A 49 16.79 13.63 -2.94
C GLY A 49 15.60 13.22 -2.10
N THR A 50 15.35 13.99 -1.04
CA THR A 50 14.31 13.75 -0.05
C THR A 50 13.33 14.91 -0.02
N ILE A 51 12.06 14.64 -0.28
CA ILE A 51 10.96 15.58 -0.08
C ILE A 51 10.39 15.36 1.32
N ARG A 52 10.59 16.34 2.20
CA ARG A 52 9.90 16.45 3.50
C ARG A 52 8.52 17.04 3.29
N ILE A 53 7.50 16.30 3.68
CA ILE A 53 6.10 16.62 3.46
C ILE A 53 5.49 17.08 4.78
N ALA A 54 4.99 18.32 4.80
CA ALA A 54 4.40 18.94 5.99
C ALA A 54 3.19 18.16 6.52
N THR A 55 2.77 18.48 7.74
CA THR A 55 1.55 17.92 8.31
C THR A 55 0.31 18.54 7.65
N GLY A 56 -0.76 17.76 7.54
CA GLY A 56 -2.03 18.21 6.98
C GLY A 56 -2.54 17.34 5.84
N TYR A 57 -3.61 17.82 5.22
CA TYR A 57 -4.20 17.18 4.04
C TYR A 57 -3.54 17.72 2.77
N HIS A 58 -3.06 16.80 1.94
CA HIS A 58 -2.49 17.07 0.64
C HIS A 58 -3.48 16.61 -0.43
N ARG A 59 -4.14 17.58 -1.06
CA ARG A 59 -4.92 17.40 -2.29
C ARG A 59 -3.98 17.56 -3.49
N ASP A 60 -2.94 16.73 -3.52
CA ASP A 60 -1.86 16.79 -4.50
C ASP A 60 -1.45 15.38 -4.91
N CYS A 61 -0.72 15.27 -6.01
CA CYS A 61 -0.15 14.02 -6.48
C CYS A 61 1.16 14.32 -7.23
N ALA A 62 1.98 13.30 -7.47
CA ALA A 62 3.17 13.47 -8.29
C ALA A 62 3.52 12.25 -9.11
N VAL A 63 4.21 12.53 -10.21
CA VAL A 63 4.82 11.57 -11.12
C VAL A 63 6.34 11.70 -11.01
N GLN A 64 7.00 10.66 -10.52
CA GLN A 64 8.46 10.56 -10.51
C GLN A 64 8.90 9.80 -11.77
N THR A 65 9.50 10.50 -12.73
CA THR A 65 9.98 9.91 -14.00
C THR A 65 11.45 9.50 -14.00
N ALA A 66 12.23 9.97 -13.02
CA ALA A 66 13.68 9.82 -12.99
C ALA A 66 14.21 9.79 -11.54
N GLY A 67 15.52 9.64 -11.38
CA GLY A 67 16.17 9.83 -10.09
C GLY A 67 15.83 8.80 -9.01
N ARG A 68 16.27 9.08 -7.79
CA ARG A 68 15.87 8.37 -6.57
C ARG A 68 15.24 9.33 -5.57
N VAL A 69 13.93 9.22 -5.36
CA VAL A 69 13.18 10.20 -4.55
C VAL A 69 12.64 9.55 -3.28
N ALA A 70 12.95 10.14 -2.13
CA ALA A 70 12.34 9.79 -0.86
C ALA A 70 11.21 10.78 -0.50
N PHE A 71 10.00 10.27 -0.31
CA PHE A 71 8.83 11.01 0.15
C PHE A 71 8.62 10.73 1.63
N VAL A 72 8.91 11.71 2.48
CA VAL A 72 9.00 11.50 3.93
C VAL A 72 8.12 12.49 4.66
N ALA A 73 7.19 12.00 5.49
CA ALA A 73 6.43 12.87 6.38
C ALA A 73 7.37 13.63 7.34
N ALA A 74 7.09 14.92 7.56
CA ALA A 74 7.74 15.69 8.60
C ALA A 74 7.38 15.15 10.00
N GLU A 75 6.13 14.70 10.17
CA GLU A 75 5.66 13.94 11.34
C GLU A 75 4.87 12.72 10.84
N ALA A 76 5.33 11.51 11.19
CA ALA A 76 4.74 10.26 10.71
C ALA A 76 3.24 10.19 11.02
N GLY A 77 2.44 9.80 10.03
CA GLY A 77 0.98 9.68 10.13
C GLY A 77 0.22 11.01 10.03
N ARG A 78 0.92 12.15 9.84
CA ARG A 78 0.28 13.47 9.75
C ARG A 78 0.25 14.10 8.36
N ALA A 79 1.01 13.58 7.40
CA ALA A 79 0.92 13.98 6.00
C ALA A 79 -0.07 13.05 5.27
N ILE A 80 -1.25 13.57 4.90
CA ILE A 80 -2.38 12.79 4.40
C ILE A 80 -2.69 13.13 2.95
N PHE A 81 -2.32 12.26 2.02
CA PHE A 81 -2.77 12.30 0.63
C PHE A 81 -4.22 11.81 0.55
N ASP A 82 -5.11 12.65 0.03
CA ASP A 82 -6.56 12.39 0.06
C ASP A 82 -7.18 12.54 -1.33
N GLY A 83 -7.55 11.41 -1.94
CA GLY A 83 -8.41 11.31 -3.12
C GLY A 83 -7.94 11.94 -4.43
N VAL A 84 -6.80 12.62 -4.46
CA VAL A 84 -6.21 13.19 -5.68
C VAL A 84 -5.24 12.18 -6.28
N SER A 85 -5.39 11.93 -7.58
CA SER A 85 -4.54 11.02 -8.34
C SER A 85 -3.95 11.68 -9.57
N CYS A 86 -2.73 11.29 -9.89
CA CYS A 86 -2.02 11.64 -11.11
C CYS A 86 -2.25 10.54 -12.14
N GLU A 87 -2.38 10.95 -13.41
CA GLU A 87 -2.60 10.08 -14.58
C GLU A 87 -3.82 9.14 -14.47
N GLY A 88 -4.78 9.45 -13.59
CA GLY A 88 -5.90 8.55 -13.31
C GLY A 88 -5.46 7.24 -12.65
N LYS A 89 -4.32 7.22 -11.94
CA LYS A 89 -3.73 6.01 -11.33
C LYS A 89 -3.61 6.09 -9.82
N ALA A 90 -2.80 7.02 -9.31
CA ALA A 90 -2.42 7.05 -7.90
C ALA A 90 -1.99 8.44 -7.41
N ALA A 91 -1.89 8.62 -6.08
CA ALA A 91 -1.28 9.83 -5.52
C ALA A 91 0.21 9.93 -5.86
N LEU A 92 0.94 8.81 -5.81
CA LEU A 92 2.32 8.73 -6.28
C LEU A 92 2.40 7.74 -7.46
N VAL A 93 2.78 8.24 -8.63
CA VAL A 93 3.09 7.40 -9.81
C VAL A 93 4.60 7.39 -9.98
N LEU A 94 5.22 6.23 -9.73
CA LEU A 94 6.65 6.10 -9.54
C LEU A 94 7.23 5.23 -10.67
N ARG A 95 8.11 5.82 -11.47
CA ARG A 95 8.82 5.16 -12.58
C ARG A 95 10.28 5.62 -12.71
N GLY A 96 10.85 6.17 -11.64
CA GLY A 96 12.26 6.51 -11.54
C GLY A 96 13.13 5.30 -11.16
N ARG A 97 14.41 5.52 -10.84
CA ARG A 97 15.33 4.43 -10.49
C ARG A 97 14.97 3.75 -9.17
N ALA A 98 14.54 4.53 -8.18
CA ALA A 98 14.02 4.02 -6.92
C ALA A 98 13.17 5.08 -6.20
N ALA A 99 12.38 4.63 -5.24
CA ALA A 99 11.64 5.51 -4.36
C ALA A 99 11.64 5.00 -2.92
N ARG A 100 11.47 5.92 -1.97
CA ARG A 100 11.18 5.61 -0.57
C ARG A 100 9.94 6.37 -0.13
N VAL A 101 9.05 5.73 0.61
CA VAL A 101 7.88 6.35 1.23
C VAL A 101 7.91 6.07 2.72
N ASP A 102 7.92 7.11 3.55
CA ASP A 102 8.05 6.97 5.00
C ASP A 102 7.07 7.87 5.75
N GLY A 103 6.22 7.26 6.57
CA GLY A 103 5.31 7.97 7.46
C GLY A 103 4.10 8.61 6.79
N LEU A 104 3.82 8.31 5.52
CA LEU A 104 2.71 8.93 4.77
C LEU A 104 1.38 8.20 5.01
N VAL A 105 0.29 8.95 4.90
CA VAL A 105 -1.07 8.40 4.85
C VAL A 105 -1.66 8.60 3.46
N PHE A 106 -2.20 7.55 2.87
CA PHE A 106 -2.95 7.58 1.62
C PHE A 106 -4.40 7.18 1.90
N GLN A 107 -5.35 7.99 1.45
CA GLN A 107 -6.76 7.69 1.64
C GLN A 107 -7.67 8.09 0.49
N ASN A 108 -8.81 7.41 0.40
CA ASN A 108 -9.89 7.71 -0.53
C ASN A 108 -9.47 7.73 -2.01
N MET A 109 -8.45 6.96 -2.38
CA MET A 109 -7.98 6.88 -3.77
C MET A 109 -8.99 6.07 -4.58
N ARG A 110 -9.58 6.74 -5.58
CA ARG A 110 -10.59 6.18 -6.48
C ARG A 110 -10.38 6.74 -7.87
N VAL A 111 -10.36 5.87 -8.88
CA VAL A 111 -10.16 6.26 -10.28
C VAL A 111 -11.18 5.54 -11.17
N PRO A 112 -11.44 6.03 -12.41
CA PRO A 112 -12.45 5.43 -13.29
C PRO A 112 -12.24 3.92 -13.55
N ASP A 113 -10.99 3.50 -13.69
CA ASP A 113 -10.60 2.10 -13.95
C ASP A 113 -10.75 1.20 -12.71
N GLY A 114 -11.06 1.78 -11.55
CA GLY A 114 -11.38 1.05 -10.34
C GLY A 114 -10.19 0.46 -9.60
N ASN A 115 -8.98 0.94 -9.84
CA ASN A 115 -7.74 0.51 -9.19
C ASN A 115 -6.92 1.71 -8.67
N GLY A 116 -7.63 2.73 -8.16
CA GLY A 116 -7.05 3.96 -7.64
C GLY A 116 -6.20 3.68 -6.42
N ALA A 117 -4.89 3.96 -6.52
CA ALA A 117 -3.92 3.54 -5.51
C ALA A 117 -3.33 4.71 -4.73
N GLY A 118 -2.77 4.43 -3.54
CA GLY A 118 -1.83 5.35 -2.91
C GLY A 118 -0.55 5.46 -3.74
N ILE A 119 -0.03 4.31 -4.19
CA ILE A 119 1.18 4.23 -5.02
C ILE A 119 0.92 3.36 -6.24
N ARG A 120 1.25 3.89 -7.42
CA ARG A 120 1.44 3.10 -8.65
C ARG A 120 2.94 3.02 -8.93
N LEU A 121 3.52 1.84 -8.82
CA LEU A 121 4.95 1.61 -9.07
C LEU A 121 5.13 0.94 -10.44
N GLU A 122 5.62 1.68 -11.43
CA GLU A 122 5.76 1.16 -12.79
C GLU A 122 7.16 0.63 -13.07
N GLN A 123 8.17 1.06 -12.32
CA GLN A 123 9.54 0.58 -12.42
C GLN A 123 10.33 0.91 -11.14
N GLY A 124 11.37 0.13 -10.87
CA GLY A 124 12.39 0.44 -9.88
C GLY A 124 12.07 -0.07 -8.48
N ASN A 125 13.05 0.08 -7.59
CA ASN A 125 12.90 -0.35 -6.20
C ASN A 125 11.99 0.60 -5.42
N LEU A 126 11.17 0.06 -4.51
CA LEU A 126 10.35 0.85 -3.61
C LEU A 126 10.50 0.34 -2.17
N ASP A 127 10.87 1.24 -1.28
CA ASP A 127 10.84 1.01 0.17
C ASP A 127 9.69 1.80 0.81
N VAL A 128 8.72 1.11 1.42
CA VAL A 128 7.61 1.72 2.15
C VAL A 128 7.74 1.39 3.63
N ALA A 129 7.75 2.41 4.48
CA ALA A 129 7.85 2.25 5.92
C ALA A 129 6.83 3.14 6.66
N ASN A 130 6.36 2.68 7.83
CA ASN A 130 5.57 3.48 8.77
C ASN A 130 4.33 4.16 8.17
N SER A 131 3.78 3.59 7.09
CA SER A 131 2.77 4.25 6.27
C SER A 131 1.39 3.63 6.43
N LEU A 132 0.34 4.40 6.16
CA LEU A 132 -1.06 3.96 6.28
C LEU A 132 -1.79 4.15 4.96
N PHE A 133 -2.34 3.06 4.43
CA PHE A 133 -3.21 3.05 3.25
C PHE A 133 -4.62 2.70 3.72
N ARG A 134 -5.61 3.56 3.42
CA ARG A 134 -6.99 3.30 3.86
C ARG A 134 -8.09 3.76 2.92
N ASN A 135 -9.25 3.11 3.03
CA ASN A 135 -10.50 3.53 2.38
C ASN A 135 -10.36 3.81 0.87
N SER A 136 -9.49 3.07 0.19
CA SER A 136 -9.11 3.28 -1.22
C SER A 136 -9.42 2.03 -2.02
N GLU A 137 -9.50 2.16 -3.35
CA GLU A 137 -9.65 0.98 -4.21
C GLU A 137 -8.43 0.08 -4.08
N GLU A 138 -7.22 0.66 -4.12
CA GLU A 138 -5.96 -0.06 -4.02
C GLU A 138 -5.02 0.64 -3.01
N GLY A 139 -4.11 -0.12 -2.38
CA GLY A 139 -3.01 0.47 -1.61
C GLY A 139 -1.80 0.74 -2.50
N ILE A 140 -1.18 -0.34 -2.98
CA ILE A 140 -0.04 -0.34 -3.89
C ILE A 140 -0.35 -1.25 -5.06
N LEU A 141 -0.24 -0.74 -6.30
CA LEU A 141 -0.29 -1.55 -7.52
C LEU A 141 0.98 -1.32 -8.33
N THR A 142 1.65 -2.41 -8.71
CA THR A 142 2.87 -2.35 -9.52
C THR A 142 2.65 -2.83 -10.96
N ALA A 143 3.48 -2.36 -11.88
CA ALA A 143 3.71 -3.02 -13.17
C ALA A 143 4.68 -4.22 -12.98
N ASN A 144 5.29 -4.69 -14.06
CA ASN A 144 6.34 -5.72 -14.03
C ASN A 144 7.72 -5.06 -14.01
N ASP A 145 8.58 -5.48 -13.07
CA ASP A 145 10.00 -5.20 -13.06
C ASP A 145 10.76 -6.36 -12.37
N PRO A 146 11.09 -7.42 -13.11
CA PRO A 146 11.70 -8.63 -12.54
C PRO A 146 13.08 -8.41 -11.90
N ALA A 147 13.71 -7.26 -12.12
CA ALA A 147 14.99 -6.90 -11.50
C ALA A 147 14.81 -6.12 -10.18
N ALA A 148 13.61 -5.61 -9.91
CA ALA A 148 13.34 -4.74 -8.77
C ALA A 148 12.88 -5.50 -7.51
N THR A 149 13.01 -4.79 -6.39
CA THR A 149 12.51 -5.20 -5.07
C THR A 149 11.48 -4.20 -4.55
N LEU A 150 10.37 -4.72 -4.04
CA LEU A 150 9.41 -3.97 -3.22
C LEU A 150 9.57 -4.39 -1.76
N THR A 151 9.89 -3.43 -0.89
CA THR A 151 9.94 -3.61 0.56
C THR A 151 8.82 -2.85 1.23
N ILE A 152 8.06 -3.50 2.10
CA ILE A 152 7.03 -2.90 2.94
C ILE A 152 7.30 -3.31 4.39
N ASP A 153 7.50 -2.33 5.26
CA ASP A 153 7.76 -2.55 6.69
C ASP A 153 6.86 -1.66 7.55
N ARG A 154 6.44 -2.17 8.72
CA ARG A 154 5.70 -1.42 9.76
C ARG A 154 4.56 -0.56 9.22
N SER A 155 3.82 -1.06 8.24
CA SER A 155 2.76 -0.31 7.56
C SER A 155 1.38 -0.89 7.86
N THR A 156 0.33 -0.16 7.49
CA THR A 156 -1.07 -0.61 7.67
C THR A 156 -1.87 -0.43 6.39
N PHE A 157 -2.63 -1.46 6.03
CA PHE A 157 -3.55 -1.52 4.90
C PHE A 157 -4.94 -1.82 5.46
N SER A 158 -5.87 -0.85 5.42
CA SER A 158 -7.16 -0.95 6.11
C SER A 158 -8.33 -0.50 5.21
N ARG A 159 -9.34 -1.34 5.00
CA ARG A 159 -10.46 -1.01 4.09
C ARG A 159 -10.00 -0.66 2.68
N LEU A 160 -9.26 -1.59 2.08
CA LEU A 160 -8.81 -1.53 0.70
C LEU A 160 -9.42 -2.66 -0.12
N GLY A 161 -9.40 -2.51 -1.44
CA GLY A 161 -9.89 -3.52 -2.37
C GLY A 161 -11.35 -3.34 -2.75
N ARG A 162 -11.70 -3.98 -3.85
CA ARG A 162 -13.06 -4.07 -4.41
C ARG A 162 -13.10 -5.17 -5.48
N CYS A 163 -14.27 -5.76 -5.73
CA CYS A 163 -14.47 -6.78 -6.77
C CYS A 163 -15.83 -6.64 -7.50
N ASP A 164 -16.50 -5.50 -7.37
CA ASP A 164 -17.81 -5.20 -7.94
C ASP A 164 -17.71 -4.48 -9.31
N ARG A 165 -18.73 -3.71 -9.71
CA ARG A 165 -18.83 -2.89 -10.95
C ARG A 165 -18.44 -3.54 -12.30
N GLY A 166 -18.22 -4.86 -12.36
CA GLY A 166 -17.76 -5.55 -13.58
C GLY A 166 -16.33 -5.18 -14.02
N LEU A 167 -15.53 -4.61 -13.11
CA LEU A 167 -14.12 -4.28 -13.33
C LEU A 167 -13.22 -5.35 -12.70
N SER A 168 -11.94 -5.37 -13.09
CA SER A 168 -10.94 -6.16 -12.38
C SER A 168 -10.93 -5.81 -10.88
N CYS A 169 -10.73 -6.82 -10.05
CA CYS A 169 -10.60 -6.61 -8.61
C CYS A 169 -9.39 -5.70 -8.32
N ALA A 170 -9.57 -4.82 -7.33
CA ALA A 170 -8.50 -4.11 -6.67
C ALA A 170 -8.15 -4.82 -5.35
N HIS A 171 -6.93 -4.65 -4.88
CA HIS A 171 -6.36 -5.36 -3.74
C HIS A 171 -5.77 -4.38 -2.70
N SER A 172 -5.28 -4.90 -1.57
CA SER A 172 -4.51 -4.02 -0.67
C SER A 172 -3.10 -3.77 -1.21
N VAL A 173 -2.40 -4.84 -1.58
CA VAL A 173 -1.14 -4.79 -2.32
C VAL A 173 -1.21 -5.78 -3.48
N TYR A 174 -0.98 -5.29 -4.69
CA TYR A 174 -0.85 -6.09 -5.89
C TYR A 174 0.48 -5.78 -6.59
N THR A 175 1.36 -6.78 -6.64
CA THR A 175 2.54 -6.73 -7.51
C THR A 175 2.34 -7.49 -8.82
N GLY A 176 2.78 -6.89 -9.91
CA GLY A 176 3.21 -7.60 -11.11
C GLY A 176 4.47 -8.44 -10.85
N GLU A 177 5.11 -8.87 -11.92
CA GLU A 177 6.33 -9.69 -11.87
C GLU A 177 7.49 -8.90 -11.28
N TYR A 178 7.96 -9.31 -10.11
CA TYR A 178 9.07 -8.67 -9.39
C TYR A 178 10.14 -9.70 -9.01
N GLY A 179 11.38 -9.25 -8.90
CA GLY A 179 12.48 -10.10 -8.45
C GLY A 179 12.26 -10.55 -7.01
N ARG A 180 11.94 -9.59 -6.13
CA ARG A 180 11.68 -9.86 -4.71
C ARG A 180 10.60 -8.96 -4.14
N VAL A 181 9.75 -9.52 -3.27
CA VAL A 181 8.80 -8.76 -2.45
C VAL A 181 9.02 -9.11 -0.99
N VAL A 182 9.27 -8.09 -0.17
CA VAL A 182 9.46 -8.20 1.27
C VAL A 182 8.34 -7.44 1.97
N VAL A 183 7.56 -8.13 2.81
CA VAL A 183 6.48 -7.54 3.60
C VAL A 183 6.64 -7.99 5.04
N THR A 184 6.99 -7.06 5.92
CA THR A 184 7.28 -7.35 7.33
C THR A 184 6.57 -6.41 8.29
N HIS A 185 6.25 -6.88 9.50
CA HIS A 185 5.65 -6.09 10.58
C HIS A 185 4.41 -5.29 10.17
N THR A 186 3.68 -5.75 9.15
CA THR A 186 2.63 -5.00 8.48
C THR A 186 1.26 -5.54 8.87
N ARG A 187 0.29 -4.63 9.03
CA ARG A 187 -1.10 -4.97 9.37
C ARG A 187 -1.99 -4.82 8.14
N PHE A 188 -2.73 -5.87 7.83
CA PHE A 188 -3.78 -5.92 6.83
C PHE A 188 -5.11 -6.18 7.54
N GLU A 189 -6.11 -5.31 7.36
CA GLU A 189 -7.37 -5.44 8.06
C GLU A 189 -8.57 -4.90 7.27
N LYS A 190 -9.76 -5.41 7.59
CA LYS A 190 -11.04 -4.82 7.14
C LYS A 190 -11.15 -4.64 5.62
N GLY A 191 -10.58 -5.55 4.83
CA GLY A 191 -10.58 -5.48 3.37
C GLY A 191 -12.00 -5.33 2.82
N SER A 192 -12.15 -4.62 1.71
CA SER A 192 -13.43 -4.33 1.05
C SER A 192 -13.56 -4.98 -0.32
N GLY A 193 -12.66 -5.90 -0.63
CA GLY A 193 -12.64 -6.73 -1.83
C GLY A 193 -11.25 -7.31 -2.08
N GLY A 194 -11.16 -8.29 -2.97
CA GLY A 194 -9.87 -8.79 -3.46
C GLY A 194 -8.94 -9.35 -2.38
N HIS A 195 -7.67 -9.53 -2.74
CA HIS A 195 -6.63 -10.07 -1.85
C HIS A 195 -6.05 -8.98 -0.94
N TYR A 196 -5.57 -9.37 0.24
CA TYR A 196 -4.73 -8.47 1.03
C TYR A 196 -3.33 -8.37 0.42
N LEU A 197 -2.71 -9.49 0.07
CA LEU A 197 -1.42 -9.49 -0.62
C LEU A 197 -1.48 -10.42 -1.82
N LYS A 198 -1.42 -9.86 -3.04
CA LYS A 198 -1.26 -10.60 -4.29
C LYS A 198 0.11 -10.30 -4.87
N ALA A 199 1.04 -11.25 -4.77
CA ALA A 199 2.44 -11.04 -5.16
C ALA A 199 2.84 -11.99 -6.29
N ARG A 200 3.19 -11.45 -7.46
CA ARG A 200 3.80 -12.19 -8.58
C ARG A 200 5.32 -12.18 -8.54
N ALA A 201 5.89 -12.13 -7.34
CA ALA A 201 7.33 -12.08 -7.17
C ALA A 201 7.97 -13.47 -7.26
N ARG A 202 9.19 -13.54 -7.79
CA ARG A 202 9.97 -14.79 -7.85
C ARG A 202 10.38 -15.27 -6.45
N GLU A 203 10.74 -14.33 -5.59
CA GLU A 203 11.08 -14.57 -4.19
C GLU A 203 10.22 -13.68 -3.28
N VAL A 204 9.69 -14.26 -2.21
CA VAL A 204 8.92 -13.53 -1.20
C VAL A 204 9.50 -13.70 0.19
N GLU A 205 9.43 -12.64 0.98
CA GLU A 205 9.61 -12.68 2.44
C GLU A 205 8.39 -12.01 3.06
N ILE A 206 7.48 -12.81 3.59
CA ILE A 206 6.23 -12.35 4.20
C ILE A 206 6.28 -12.78 5.65
N SER A 207 6.80 -11.92 6.53
CA SER A 207 7.02 -12.29 7.93
C SER A 207 6.45 -11.33 8.96
N ASP A 208 6.05 -11.89 10.11
CA ASP A 208 5.67 -11.12 11.30
C ASP A 208 4.54 -10.11 11.02
N ASN A 209 3.65 -10.44 10.08
CA ASN A 209 2.50 -9.64 9.70
C ASN A 209 1.23 -10.09 10.41
N SER A 210 0.22 -9.23 10.43
CA SER A 210 -1.14 -9.56 10.86
C SER A 210 -2.12 -9.34 9.72
N PHE A 211 -2.83 -10.39 9.33
CA PHE A 211 -3.96 -10.35 8.40
C PHE A 211 -5.24 -10.66 9.17
N ASP A 212 -6.03 -9.62 9.44
CA ASP A 212 -7.30 -9.71 10.17
C ASP A 212 -8.48 -9.39 9.26
N ASP A 213 -9.10 -10.47 8.77
CA ASP A 213 -10.25 -10.40 7.87
C ASP A 213 -11.59 -10.50 8.62
N THR A 214 -11.61 -10.45 9.96
CA THR A 214 -12.85 -10.60 10.76
C THR A 214 -13.91 -9.55 10.45
N GLN A 215 -13.47 -8.37 10.01
CA GLN A 215 -14.29 -7.24 9.57
C GLN A 215 -14.15 -6.98 8.04
N GLY A 216 -13.62 -7.95 7.29
CA GLY A 216 -13.56 -7.86 5.83
C GLY A 216 -14.92 -8.15 5.18
N THR A 217 -15.10 -7.63 3.97
CA THR A 217 -16.29 -7.84 3.12
C THR A 217 -15.86 -8.14 1.70
N ALA A 218 -16.46 -9.15 1.06
CA ALA A 218 -16.15 -9.59 -0.31
C ALA A 218 -14.63 -9.83 -0.57
N THR A 219 -13.85 -10.16 0.45
CA THR A 219 -12.40 -10.38 0.30
C THR A 219 -12.08 -11.74 -0.34
N ASN A 220 -10.85 -11.90 -0.80
CA ASN A 220 -10.34 -13.13 -1.42
C ASN A 220 -9.22 -13.72 -0.54
N TYR A 221 -8.29 -14.53 -1.07
CA TYR A 221 -7.20 -15.09 -0.27
C TYR A 221 -6.42 -14.02 0.52
N LEU A 222 -5.91 -14.37 1.71
CA LEU A 222 -5.13 -13.44 2.52
C LEU A 222 -3.78 -13.17 1.84
N ILE A 223 -3.11 -14.24 1.42
CA ILE A 223 -1.89 -14.21 0.64
C ILE A 223 -2.13 -15.03 -0.63
N ASP A 224 -1.89 -14.42 -1.77
CA ASP A 224 -1.96 -15.05 -3.07
C ASP A 224 -0.61 -14.89 -3.78
N LEU A 225 -0.01 -16.03 -4.12
CA LEU A 225 1.20 -16.15 -4.94
C LEU A 225 0.78 -16.75 -6.30
N PRO A 226 0.08 -15.99 -7.16
CA PRO A 226 -0.69 -16.55 -8.27
C PRO A 226 0.18 -17.24 -9.32
N SER A 227 1.45 -16.85 -9.45
CA SER A 227 2.42 -17.45 -10.39
C SER A 227 3.42 -18.40 -9.72
N GLY A 228 3.22 -18.70 -8.43
CA GLY A 228 4.20 -19.35 -7.57
C GLY A 228 5.30 -18.40 -7.09
N SER A 229 6.04 -18.82 -6.06
CA SER A 229 7.23 -18.12 -5.54
C SER A 229 8.08 -19.07 -4.69
N THR A 230 9.37 -18.77 -4.57
CA THR A 230 10.24 -19.28 -3.50
C THR A 230 10.33 -18.28 -2.34
N GLY A 231 11.02 -18.64 -1.25
CA GLY A 231 11.25 -17.75 -0.13
C GLY A 231 10.53 -18.20 1.14
N ARG A 232 9.93 -17.26 1.88
CA ARG A 232 9.45 -17.48 3.26
C ARG A 232 8.11 -16.79 3.55
N ILE A 233 7.20 -17.52 4.17
CA ILE A 233 5.97 -17.01 4.79
C ILE A 233 5.98 -17.45 6.27
N THR A 234 6.41 -16.57 7.17
CA THR A 234 6.75 -16.98 8.55
C THR A 234 6.26 -16.07 9.65
N GLY A 235 5.83 -16.65 10.77
CA GLY A 235 5.47 -15.86 11.96
C GLY A 235 4.22 -14.98 11.81
N ASN A 236 3.42 -15.18 10.77
CA ASN A 236 2.24 -14.34 10.51
C ASN A 236 1.04 -14.79 11.37
N LEU A 237 0.21 -13.81 11.76
CA LEU A 237 -1.15 -14.04 12.25
C LEU A 237 -2.11 -13.94 11.06
N LEU A 238 -2.90 -14.99 10.84
CA LEU A 238 -3.82 -15.12 9.71
C LEU A 238 -5.21 -15.48 10.22
N VAL A 239 -6.15 -14.53 10.16
CA VAL A 239 -7.53 -14.75 10.58
C VAL A 239 -8.46 -14.59 9.39
N GLN A 240 -9.07 -15.67 8.93
CA GLN A 240 -9.99 -15.64 7.80
C GLN A 240 -11.41 -15.24 8.24
N GLY A 241 -11.97 -14.22 7.59
CA GLY A 241 -13.30 -13.67 7.87
C GLY A 241 -14.46 -14.50 7.34
N ARG A 242 -15.68 -14.02 7.63
CA ARG A 242 -16.94 -14.63 7.14
C ARG A 242 -17.26 -14.23 5.70
N ASP A 243 -17.09 -12.96 5.35
CA ASP A 243 -17.55 -12.44 4.06
C ASP A 243 -16.39 -12.42 3.05
N LYS A 244 -16.38 -13.44 2.19
CA LYS A 244 -15.32 -13.68 1.20
C LYS A 244 -15.93 -14.17 -0.10
N GLU A 245 -15.43 -13.67 -1.22
CA GLU A 245 -15.68 -14.25 -2.54
C GLU A 245 -15.03 -15.62 -2.67
N ASN A 246 -13.82 -15.77 -2.14
CA ASN A 246 -13.11 -17.04 -2.09
C ASN A 246 -12.62 -17.33 -0.68
N TYR A 247 -13.27 -18.29 -0.04
CA TYR A 247 -12.93 -18.75 1.31
C TYR A 247 -12.15 -20.06 1.31
N SER A 248 -11.77 -20.58 0.15
CA SER A 248 -11.28 -21.95 0.00
C SER A 248 -9.84 -22.16 0.48
N ALA A 249 -9.08 -21.08 0.68
CA ALA A 249 -7.71 -21.12 1.20
C ALA A 249 -7.35 -19.80 1.92
N LEU A 250 -6.32 -19.83 2.77
CA LEU A 250 -5.70 -18.62 3.35
C LEU A 250 -4.50 -18.18 2.51
N ILE A 251 -3.64 -19.13 2.16
CA ILE A 251 -2.47 -18.96 1.30
C ILE A 251 -2.70 -19.78 0.03
N ALA A 252 -2.71 -19.12 -1.12
CA ALA A 252 -2.81 -19.75 -2.43
C ALA A 252 -1.44 -19.69 -3.15
N VAL A 253 -0.98 -20.83 -3.66
CA VAL A 253 0.31 -20.94 -4.36
C VAL A 253 0.08 -21.44 -5.79
N ALA A 254 0.56 -20.66 -6.76
CA ALA A 254 0.50 -20.94 -8.20
C ALA A 254 -0.92 -21.14 -8.75
N ALA A 255 -1.91 -20.44 -8.18
CA ALA A 255 -3.32 -20.63 -8.51
C ALA A 255 -3.72 -20.16 -9.92
N GLU A 256 -2.90 -19.32 -10.57
CA GLU A 256 -3.18 -18.79 -11.93
C GLU A 256 -2.15 -19.28 -12.95
N SER A 257 -0.88 -19.37 -12.58
CA SER A 257 0.20 -19.86 -13.44
C SER A 257 1.34 -20.50 -12.62
N ARG A 258 2.28 -21.14 -13.31
CA ARG A 258 3.46 -21.79 -12.70
C ARG A 258 4.76 -21.20 -13.23
N ASP A 259 4.78 -19.88 -13.41
CA ASP A 259 5.90 -19.16 -14.04
C ASP A 259 7.14 -19.14 -13.14
N ASN A 260 6.93 -19.21 -11.81
CA ASN A 260 7.99 -19.31 -10.82
C ASN A 260 8.01 -20.69 -10.13
N PRO A 261 9.19 -21.19 -9.76
CA PRO A 261 9.28 -22.37 -8.89
C PRO A 261 8.69 -22.06 -7.50
N SER A 262 8.12 -23.09 -6.87
CA SER A 262 7.62 -23.04 -5.50
C SER A 262 8.30 -24.07 -4.58
N ARG A 263 9.14 -24.95 -5.14
CA ARG A 263 9.98 -25.89 -4.39
C ARG A 263 10.77 -25.19 -3.30
N GLY A 264 10.61 -25.68 -2.07
CA GLY A 264 11.32 -25.13 -0.91
C GLY A 264 10.76 -23.80 -0.40
N LEU A 265 9.62 -23.32 -0.90
CA LEU A 265 8.89 -22.21 -0.26
C LEU A 265 8.60 -22.58 1.20
N VAL A 266 9.19 -21.83 2.12
CA VAL A 266 9.09 -22.10 3.56
C VAL A 266 7.83 -21.49 4.10
N ILE A 267 7.01 -22.29 4.77
CA ILE A 267 5.78 -21.84 5.45
C ILE A 267 5.77 -22.39 6.87
N GLU A 268 6.22 -21.59 7.84
CA GLU A 268 6.43 -22.05 9.22
C GLU A 268 6.18 -20.96 10.27
N GLY A 269 5.85 -21.36 11.49
CA GLY A 269 5.65 -20.47 12.63
C GLY A 269 4.39 -19.60 12.55
N ASN A 270 3.52 -19.81 11.55
CA ASN A 270 2.31 -19.02 11.39
C ASN A 270 1.20 -19.49 12.34
N ARG A 271 0.30 -18.56 12.69
CA ARG A 271 -0.94 -18.85 13.44
C ARG A 271 -2.13 -18.55 12.56
N ALA A 272 -2.88 -19.57 12.19
CA ALA A 272 -4.01 -19.45 11.30
C ALA A 272 -5.32 -19.84 12.01
N SER A 273 -6.37 -19.03 11.87
CA SER A 273 -7.67 -19.35 12.46
C SER A 273 -8.86 -18.86 11.63
N ILE A 274 -10.01 -19.44 11.91
CA ILE A 274 -11.33 -19.00 11.44
C ILE A 274 -12.15 -18.70 12.71
N PRO A 275 -12.83 -17.54 12.81
CA PRO A 275 -13.72 -17.24 13.92
C PRO A 275 -14.80 -18.32 14.13
N GLN A 276 -15.18 -18.53 15.40
CA GLN A 276 -16.23 -19.48 15.76
C GLN A 276 -17.57 -19.12 15.11
N GLY A 277 -18.39 -20.12 14.81
CA GLY A 277 -19.72 -19.92 14.25
C GLY A 277 -19.77 -19.50 12.77
N ILE A 278 -18.67 -19.61 12.02
CA ILE A 278 -18.69 -19.44 10.56
C ILE A 278 -19.22 -20.71 9.86
N GLY A 279 -19.10 -21.89 10.49
CA GLY A 279 -19.73 -23.14 10.01
C GLY A 279 -19.17 -23.70 8.70
N ARG A 280 -18.04 -23.19 8.20
CA ARG A 280 -17.37 -23.67 6.98
C ARG A 280 -15.91 -24.00 7.25
N SER A 281 -15.36 -24.93 6.47
CA SER A 281 -13.93 -25.25 6.46
C SER A 281 -13.18 -24.46 5.39
N SER A 282 -11.87 -24.36 5.56
CA SER A 282 -10.93 -23.81 4.57
C SER A 282 -9.60 -24.57 4.65
N VAL A 283 -8.66 -24.21 3.77
CA VAL A 283 -7.31 -24.75 3.73
C VAL A 283 -6.33 -23.67 4.16
N PHE A 284 -5.38 -23.99 5.03
CA PHE A 284 -4.30 -23.07 5.39
C PHE A 284 -3.41 -22.77 4.16
N VAL A 285 -2.89 -23.80 3.50
CA VAL A 285 -2.11 -23.67 2.25
C VAL A 285 -2.73 -24.52 1.15
N ALA A 286 -3.15 -23.90 0.05
CA ALA A 286 -3.57 -24.59 -1.17
C ALA A 286 -2.52 -24.41 -2.27
N ASP A 287 -2.05 -25.53 -2.84
CA ASP A 287 -0.95 -25.57 -3.80
C ASP A 287 -1.38 -26.14 -5.17
N TRP A 288 -1.24 -25.33 -6.20
CA TRP A 288 -1.42 -25.70 -7.61
C TRP A 288 -0.09 -25.89 -8.33
N SER A 289 1.06 -25.60 -7.71
CA SER A 289 2.36 -25.77 -8.34
C SER A 289 2.70 -27.25 -8.53
N GLY A 290 2.29 -28.07 -7.54
CA GLY A 290 2.63 -29.48 -7.47
C GLY A 290 4.07 -29.77 -7.08
N GLU A 291 4.86 -28.73 -6.74
CA GLU A 291 6.23 -28.83 -6.27
C GLU A 291 6.30 -29.05 -4.75
N PRO A 292 7.40 -29.64 -4.23
CA PRO A 292 7.50 -29.88 -2.79
C PRO A 292 7.76 -28.58 -2.03
N LEU A 293 6.72 -28.05 -1.39
CA LEU A 293 6.81 -26.92 -0.46
C LEU A 293 7.46 -27.34 0.86
N ALA A 294 8.11 -26.41 1.56
CA ALA A 294 8.70 -26.63 2.89
C ALA A 294 7.74 -26.14 3.98
N ILE A 295 6.61 -26.84 4.16
CA ILE A 295 5.62 -26.51 5.19
C ILE A 295 6.08 -27.09 6.54
N GLY A 296 6.47 -26.21 7.45
CA GLY A 296 6.95 -26.55 8.79
C GLY A 296 5.85 -26.56 9.85
N ALA A 297 6.26 -26.39 11.11
CA ALA A 297 5.32 -26.31 12.24
C ALA A 297 4.50 -25.02 12.18
N ASN A 298 3.17 -25.13 12.15
CA ASN A 298 2.23 -24.00 12.17
C ASN A 298 1.10 -24.29 13.17
N GLN A 299 0.54 -23.25 13.79
CA GLN A 299 -0.62 -23.38 14.66
C GLN A 299 -1.89 -23.19 13.84
N ILE A 300 -2.57 -24.31 13.54
CA ILE A 300 -3.73 -24.34 12.66
C ILE A 300 -5.00 -24.53 13.50
N GLY A 301 -5.85 -23.51 13.50
CA GLY A 301 -7.12 -23.51 14.22
C GLY A 301 -8.17 -24.47 13.65
N PRO A 302 -9.23 -24.76 14.41
CA PRO A 302 -10.31 -25.65 13.96
C PRO A 302 -10.98 -25.13 12.68
N GLY A 303 -11.41 -26.05 11.83
CA GLY A 303 -11.99 -25.74 10.52
C GLY A 303 -10.97 -25.50 9.41
N LEU A 304 -9.67 -25.48 9.73
CA LEU A 304 -8.60 -25.38 8.72
C LEU A 304 -7.92 -26.74 8.49
N LYS A 305 -7.89 -27.17 7.23
CA LYS A 305 -7.00 -28.24 6.77
C LYS A 305 -5.59 -27.65 6.61
N PRO A 306 -4.52 -28.26 7.15
CA PRO A 306 -3.18 -27.68 7.06
C PRO A 306 -2.67 -27.46 5.62
N PHE A 307 -2.96 -28.39 4.72
CA PHE A 307 -2.44 -28.35 3.35
C PHE A 307 -3.36 -29.09 2.38
N GLU A 308 -3.47 -28.59 1.15
CA GLU A 308 -4.17 -29.24 0.05
C GLU A 308 -3.45 -29.01 -1.27
N LYS A 309 -3.24 -30.08 -2.04
CA LYS A 309 -2.81 -30.00 -3.43
C LYS A 309 -4.04 -29.90 -4.33
N ARG A 310 -3.99 -29.01 -5.33
CA ARG A 310 -5.06 -28.75 -6.30
C ARG A 310 -4.60 -28.88 -7.74
#